data_AF-A0A820KU34-F1
#
_entry.id   AF-A0A820KU34-F1
#
_cell.length_a   1.000
_cell.length_b   1.000
_cell.length_c   1.000
_cell.angle_alpha   90.00
_cell.angle_beta   90.00
_cell.angle_gamma   90.00
#
_symmetry.space_group_name_H-M   'P 1'
#
loop_
_entity.id
_entity.type
_entity.pdbx_description
1 polymer ?
#
loop_
_entity_poly.entity_id
_entity_poly.type
_entity_poly.pdbx_seq_one_letter_code
_entity_poly.pdbx_strand_id
1 'polypeptide(L)'
;MTTHKNQGQTLGKIIVDLVMPPGPPEIASAYVPLSRVKRLDDILIIRPFVFTTLQVKPSTAQIEELKRLDRIAQNTRKRFQFIV
;
A
#
# COMPACT_ATOMS: atom_id res chain seq x y z
N MET A 1 -3.20 -3.95 -17.79
CA MET A 1 -3.39 -4.94 -16.69
C MET A 1 -4.08 -4.24 -15.54
N THR A 2 -4.83 -4.96 -14.70
CA THR A 2 -5.46 -4.37 -13.51
C THR A 2 -4.48 -4.38 -12.33
N THR A 3 -4.64 -3.42 -11.43
CA THR A 3 -3.88 -3.31 -10.18
C THR A 3 -3.86 -4.64 -9.40
N HIS A 4 -5.03 -5.28 -9.25
CA HIS A 4 -5.14 -6.57 -8.54
C HIS A 4 -4.31 -7.69 -9.18
N LYS A 5 -4.24 -7.78 -10.52
CA LYS A 5 -3.45 -8.82 -11.21
C LYS A 5 -1.94 -8.62 -11.06
N ASN A 6 -1.50 -7.40 -10.75
CA ASN A 6 -0.08 -7.05 -10.61
C ASN A 6 0.37 -6.94 -9.14
N GLN A 7 -0.50 -7.29 -8.19
CA GLN A 7 -0.13 -7.28 -6.78
C GLN A 7 1.02 -8.28 -6.51
N GLY A 8 2.06 -7.82 -5.82
CA GLY A 8 3.26 -8.63 -5.53
C GLY A 8 4.36 -8.57 -6.59
N GLN A 9 4.10 -7.99 -7.77
CA GLN A 9 5.13 -7.83 -8.80
C GLN A 9 5.98 -6.58 -8.57
N THR A 10 7.24 -6.63 -9.00
CA THR A 10 8.10 -5.44 -9.16
C THR A 10 8.26 -5.18 -10.66
N LEU A 11 7.86 -4.00 -11.10
CA LEU A 11 7.88 -3.58 -12.50
C LEU A 11 8.99 -2.54 -12.71
N GLY A 12 9.60 -2.54 -13.89
CA GLY A 12 10.70 -1.63 -14.22
C GLY A 12 10.23 -0.19 -14.40
N LYS A 13 9.17 0.01 -15.20
CA LYS A 13 8.49 1.30 -15.40
C LYS A 13 6.99 1.06 -15.49
N ILE A 14 6.19 2.00 -15.02
CA ILE A 14 4.73 1.92 -15.08
C ILE A 14 4.14 3.21 -15.62
N ILE A 15 3.07 3.04 -16.39
CA ILE A 15 2.13 4.11 -16.73
C ILE A 15 0.84 3.77 -16.00
N VAL A 16 0.35 4.68 -15.16
CA VAL A 16 -0.78 4.42 -14.27
C VAL A 16 -1.90 5.44 -14.47
N ASP A 17 -3.13 4.93 -14.59
CA ASP A 17 -4.35 5.71 -14.40
C ASP A 17 -4.82 5.54 -12.96
N LEU A 18 -4.77 6.62 -12.16
CA LEU A 18 -5.15 6.61 -10.74
C LEU A 18 -6.63 6.95 -10.51
N VAL A 19 -7.49 6.75 -11.51
CA VAL A 19 -8.94 6.85 -11.31
C VAL A 19 -9.38 5.77 -10.33
N MET A 20 -10.02 6.19 -9.24
CA MET A 20 -10.57 5.28 -8.26
C MET A 20 -11.73 4.48 -8.88
N PRO A 21 -11.78 3.15 -8.66
CA PRO A 21 -12.91 2.34 -9.11
C PRO A 21 -14.22 2.78 -8.42
N PRO A 22 -15.39 2.51 -9.02
CA PRO A 22 -16.67 2.79 -8.38
C PRO A 22 -16.81 2.01 -7.07
N GLY A 23 -17.38 2.67 -6.05
CA GLY A 23 -17.55 2.11 -4.70
C GLY A 23 -16.75 2.87 -3.64
N PRO A 24 -16.71 2.36 -2.40
CA PRO A 24 -15.91 2.96 -1.34
C PRO A 24 -14.42 2.97 -1.74
N PRO A 25 -13.72 4.10 -1.58
CA PRO A 25 -12.29 4.16 -1.89
C PRO A 25 -11.52 3.27 -0.91
N GLU A 26 -10.66 2.42 -1.45
CA GLU A 26 -9.76 1.56 -0.68
C GLU A 26 -8.31 2.04 -0.83
N ILE A 27 -7.54 1.98 0.26
CA ILE A 27 -6.11 2.35 0.24
C ILE A 27 -5.36 1.58 -0.84
N ALA A 28 -5.69 0.29 -1.01
CA ALA A 28 -5.05 -0.60 -1.96
C ALA A 28 -5.16 -0.10 -3.40
N SER A 29 -6.25 0.59 -3.76
CA SER A 29 -6.51 1.08 -5.11
C SER A 29 -5.44 2.07 -5.60
N ALA A 30 -4.92 2.91 -4.71
CA ALA A 30 -3.83 3.84 -5.03
C ALA A 30 -2.45 3.31 -4.64
N TYR A 31 -2.35 2.60 -3.50
CA TYR A 31 -1.06 2.14 -2.98
C TYR A 31 -0.45 1.00 -3.81
N VAL A 32 -1.25 0.00 -4.21
CA VAL A 32 -0.75 -1.16 -4.95
C VAL A 32 -0.09 -0.77 -6.27
N PRO A 33 -0.68 0.03 -7.17
CA PRO A 33 -0.03 0.35 -8.44
C PRO A 33 1.23 1.21 -8.24
N LEU A 34 1.20 2.17 -7.30
CA LEU A 34 2.34 3.05 -7.02
C LEU A 34 3.53 2.30 -6.39
N SER A 35 3.27 1.26 -5.61
CA SER A 35 4.31 0.43 -4.98
C SER A 35 4.93 -0.63 -5.90
N ARG A 36 4.57 -0.66 -7.20
CA ARG A 36 5.12 -1.65 -8.14
C ARG A 36 6.51 -1.30 -8.64
N VAL A 37 6.94 -0.05 -8.55
CA VAL A 37 8.28 0.38 -8.99
C VAL A 37 9.19 0.71 -7.82
N LYS A 38 10.50 0.83 -8.08
CA LYS A 38 11.50 1.15 -7.07
C LYS A 38 11.83 2.63 -6.96
N ARG A 39 11.59 3.42 -8.01
CA ARG A 39 11.95 4.85 -8.09
C ARG A 39 10.77 5.65 -8.61
N LEU A 40 10.71 6.92 -8.23
CA LEU A 40 9.66 7.84 -8.70
C LEU A 40 9.76 8.10 -10.21
N ASP A 41 10.99 8.20 -10.75
CA ASP A 41 11.26 8.42 -12.18
C ASP A 41 10.73 7.29 -13.09
N ASP A 42 10.39 6.15 -12.50
CA ASP A 42 9.83 4.98 -13.19
C ASP A 42 8.29 5.00 -13.22
N ILE A 43 7.63 6.05 -12.70
CA ILE A 43 6.18 6.22 -12.70
C ILE A 43 5.78 7.38 -13.62
N LEU A 44 4.84 7.11 -14.52
CA LEU A 44 4.10 8.14 -15.23
C LEU A 44 2.61 8.07 -14.86
N ILE A 45 2.07 9.16 -14.30
CA ILE A 45 0.64 9.32 -14.02
C ILE A 45 0.01 10.07 -15.20
N ILE A 46 -0.98 9.47 -15.85
CA ILE A 46 -1.53 10.00 -17.11
C ILE A 46 -2.58 11.11 -16.95
N ARG A 47 -3.10 11.30 -15.74
CA ARG A 47 -4.08 12.35 -15.40
C ARG A 47 -3.50 13.33 -14.39
N PRO A 48 -4.07 14.55 -14.26
CA PRO A 48 -3.76 15.43 -13.15
C PRO A 48 -3.88 14.68 -11.83
N PHE A 49 -2.80 14.68 -11.07
CA PHE A 49 -2.75 13.97 -9.81
C PHE A 49 -3.53 14.75 -8.75
N VAL A 50 -4.61 14.15 -8.24
CA VAL A 50 -5.43 14.73 -7.17
C VAL A 50 -4.95 14.15 -5.84
N PHE A 51 -4.31 14.96 -5.00
CA PHE A 51 -3.68 14.49 -3.76
C PHE A 51 -4.63 13.76 -2.80
N THR A 52 -5.91 14.13 -2.79
CA THR A 52 -6.94 13.46 -1.97
C THR A 52 -7.13 11.99 -2.32
N THR A 53 -6.72 11.54 -3.51
CA THR A 53 -6.72 10.11 -3.90
C THR A 53 -5.81 9.24 -3.04
N LEU A 54 -4.80 9.83 -2.37
CA LEU A 54 -3.94 9.13 -1.41
C LEU A 54 -4.44 9.23 0.03
N GLN A 55 -5.42 10.10 0.32
CA GLN A 55 -5.91 10.35 1.68
C GLN A 55 -7.01 9.37 2.10
N VAL A 56 -6.95 8.12 1.63
CA VAL A 56 -7.87 7.07 2.04
C VAL A 56 -7.49 6.59 3.44
N LYS A 57 -8.42 6.67 4.39
CA LYS A 57 -8.20 6.20 5.76
C LYS A 57 -8.34 4.68 5.83
N PRO A 58 -7.51 3.98 6.61
CA PRO A 58 -7.69 2.55 6.84
C PRO A 58 -8.98 2.33 7.62
N SER A 59 -9.62 1.19 7.37
CA SER A 59 -10.82 0.81 8.12
C SER A 59 -10.48 0.56 9.59
N THR A 60 -11.49 0.62 10.47
CA THR A 60 -11.32 0.30 11.90
C THR A 60 -10.70 -1.09 12.08
N ALA A 61 -11.15 -2.08 11.32
CA ALA A 61 -10.62 -3.44 11.36
C ALA A 61 -9.13 -3.50 10.97
N GLN A 62 -8.71 -2.73 9.95
CA GLN A 62 -7.30 -2.64 9.55
C GLN A 62 -6.45 -1.98 10.64
N ILE A 63 -6.96 -0.94 11.29
CA ILE A 63 -6.27 -0.26 12.41
C ILE A 63 -6.10 -1.21 13.59
N GLU A 64 -7.15 -1.96 13.94
CA GLU A 64 -7.11 -2.95 15.02
C GLU A 64 -6.11 -4.07 14.73
N GLU A 65 -6.08 -4.56 13.49
CA GLU A 65 -5.13 -5.58 13.07
C GLU A 65 -3.68 -5.09 13.15
N LEU A 66 -3.39 -3.85 12.70
CA LEU A 66 -2.06 -3.25 12.85
C LEU A 66 -1.64 -3.14 14.32
N LYS A 67 -2.56 -2.75 15.21
CA LYS A 67 -2.29 -2.72 16.66
C LYS A 67 -2.01 -4.12 17.22
N ARG A 68 -2.75 -5.14 16.77
CA ARG A 68 -2.54 -6.53 17.18
C ARG A 68 -1.16 -7.04 16.76
N LEU A 69 -0.75 -6.75 15.51
CA LEU A 69 0.55 -7.12 14.97
C LEU A 69 1.70 -6.42 15.73
N ASP A 70 1.55 -5.14 16.06
CA ASP A 70 2.55 -4.41 16.84
C ASP A 70 2.75 -5.02 18.25
N ARG A 71 1.66 -5.35 18.94
CA ARG A 71 1.73 -6.06 20.24
C ARG A 71 2.48 -7.39 20.13
N ILE A 72 2.21 -8.17 19.08
CA ILE A 72 2.91 -9.43 18.83
C ILE A 72 4.41 -9.18 18.60
N ALA A 73 4.75 -8.19 17.76
CA ALA A 73 6.14 -7.84 17.49
C ALA A 73 6.90 -7.44 18.77
N GLN A 74 6.28 -6.62 19.63
CA GLN A 74 6.86 -6.24 20.92
C GLN A 74 7.06 -7.43 21.85
N ASN A 75 6.07 -8.32 21.95
CA ASN A 75 6.16 -9.52 22.80
C ASN A 75 7.25 -10.47 22.30
N THR A 76 7.34 -10.70 20.99
CA THR A 76 8.40 -11.51 20.39
C THR A 76 9.77 -10.90 20.67
N ARG A 77 9.96 -9.60 20.46
CA ARG A 77 11.24 -8.93 20.75
C ARG A 77 11.66 -9.10 22.21
N LYS A 78 10.75 -8.93 23.18
CA LYS A 78 11.02 -9.15 24.61
C LYS A 78 11.42 -10.59 24.91
N ARG A 79 10.71 -11.56 24.34
CA ARG A 79 10.96 -12.99 24.57
C ARG A 79 12.34 -13.44 24.09
N PHE A 80 12.81 -12.87 22.97
CA PHE A 80 14.08 -13.24 22.35
C PHE A 80 15.20 -12.21 22.61
N GLN A 81 15.01 -11.27 23.53
CA GLN A 81 15.95 -10.18 23.81
C GLN A 81 17.31 -10.66 24.35
N PHE A 82 17.37 -11.87 24.90
CA PHE A 82 18.56 -12.46 25.53
C PHE A 82 19.09 -13.71 24.80
N ILE A 83 18.66 -13.94 23.54
CA ILE A 83 19.05 -15.13 22.75
C ILE A 83 20.15 -14.79 21.71
N VAL A 84 20.77 -13.61 21.81
CA VAL A 84 21.92 -13.20 20.98
C VAL A 84 23.08 -12.80 21.88
#